data_AF-A0A3L7NSK2-F1
#
_entry.id   AF-A0A3L7NSK2-F1
#
_cell.length_a   1.000
_cell.length_b   1.000
_cell.length_c   1.000
_cell.angle_alpha   90.00
_cell.angle_beta   90.00
_cell.angle_gamma   90.00
#
_symmetry.space_group_name_H-M   'P 1'
#
loop_
_entity.id
_entity.type
_entity.pdbx_description
1 polymer ?
#
loop_
_entity_poly.entity_id
_entity_poly.type
_entity_poly.pdbx_seq_one_letter_code
_entity_poly.pdbx_strand_id
1 'polypeptide(L)'
;MNSAVDHALVFGQYAEHVVAGAKSTGASLNRISLFHDLSMLQTMLDCLLTPGDVVVVKGSRSMHMERVVDWLIEHSRPESHRSAA
;
A
#
# COMPACT_ATOMS: atom_id res chain seq x y z
N MET A 1 -13.52 -15.50 -9.54
CA MET A 1 -12.36 -15.97 -8.75
C MET A 1 -12.06 -14.89 -7.74
N ASN A 2 -12.21 -15.17 -6.44
CA ASN A 2 -11.82 -14.22 -5.41
C ASN A 2 -10.29 -14.17 -5.34
N SER A 3 -9.73 -12.96 -5.36
CA SER A 3 -8.30 -12.78 -5.16
C SER A 3 -7.92 -13.18 -3.72
N ALA A 4 -6.74 -13.78 -3.54
CA ALA A 4 -6.14 -13.96 -2.22
C ALA A 4 -5.58 -12.65 -1.63
N VAL A 5 -5.67 -11.55 -2.38
CA VAL A 5 -5.26 -10.21 -1.97
C VAL A 5 -6.49 -9.44 -1.49
N ASP A 6 -6.49 -9.04 -0.22
CA ASP A 6 -7.57 -8.26 0.39
C ASP A 6 -7.62 -6.82 -0.11
N HIS A 7 -6.45 -6.20 -0.27
CA HIS A 7 -6.30 -4.80 -0.65
C HIS A 7 -5.25 -4.61 -1.74
N ALA A 8 -5.58 -3.86 -2.79
CA ALA A 8 -4.64 -3.38 -3.79
C ALA A 8 -4.57 -1.86 -3.77
N LEU A 9 -3.43 -1.32 -3.34
CA LEU A 9 -3.15 0.11 -3.34
C LEU A 9 -2.30 0.43 -4.58
N VAL A 10 -2.83 1.25 -5.48
CA VAL A 10 -2.22 1.55 -6.77
C VAL A 10 -1.75 2.99 -6.79
N PHE A 11 -0.44 3.21 -6.98
CA PHE A 11 0.18 4.52 -6.94
C PHE A 11 0.86 4.91 -8.27
N GLY A 12 0.71 6.17 -8.66
CA GLY A 12 1.46 6.78 -9.77
C GLY A 12 0.56 7.37 -10.86
N GLN A 13 1.17 8.01 -11.86
CA GLN A 13 0.45 8.72 -12.94
C GLN A 13 -0.47 7.82 -13.78
N TYR A 14 -0.17 6.52 -13.84
CA TYR A 14 -0.96 5.54 -14.60
C TYR A 14 -1.84 4.65 -13.70
N ALA A 15 -2.03 5.02 -12.42
CA ALA A 15 -2.81 4.22 -11.49
C ALA A 15 -4.23 3.94 -12.01
N GLU A 16 -4.87 4.93 -12.63
CA GLU A 16 -6.22 4.77 -13.20
C GLU A 16 -6.29 3.67 -14.26
N HIS A 17 -5.28 3.62 -15.15
CA HIS A 17 -5.19 2.61 -16.19
C HIS A 17 -5.00 1.20 -15.61
N VAL A 18 -4.21 1.08 -14.55
CA VAL A 18 -4.01 -0.20 -13.84
C VAL A 18 -5.32 -0.66 -13.20
N VAL A 19 -6.05 0.24 -12.52
CA VAL A 19 -7.35 -0.08 -11.92
C VAL A 19 -8.38 -0.46 -12.97
N ALA A 20 -8.44 0.26 -14.09
CA ALA A 20 -9.34 -0.04 -15.21
C ALA A 20 -9.05 -1.42 -15.81
N GLY A 21 -7.77 -1.75 -16.03
CA GLY A 21 -7.36 -3.07 -16.52
C GLY A 21 -7.68 -4.20 -15.53
N ALA A 22 -7.47 -3.99 -14.24
CA ALA A 22 -7.86 -4.97 -13.23
C ALA A 22 -9.38 -5.24 -13.25
N LYS A 23 -10.19 -4.17 -13.29
CA LYS A 23 -11.65 -4.28 -13.34
C LYS A 23 -12.17 -4.96 -14.62
N SER A 24 -11.53 -4.73 -15.76
CA SER A 24 -11.97 -5.33 -17.04
C SER A 24 -11.79 -6.85 -17.10
N THR A 25 -10.88 -7.41 -16.29
CA THR A 25 -10.66 -8.86 -16.22
C THR A 25 -11.68 -9.62 -15.35
N GLY A 26 -12.63 -8.91 -14.73
CA GLY A 26 -13.56 -9.51 -13.76
C GLY A 26 -12.89 -9.93 -12.45
N ALA A 27 -11.64 -9.51 -12.22
CA ALA A 27 -10.95 -9.72 -10.97
C ALA A 27 -11.64 -8.94 -9.85
N SER A 28 -12.22 -9.66 -8.89
CA SER A 28 -12.67 -9.09 -7.62
C SER A 28 -11.47 -9.02 -6.68
N LEU A 29 -10.60 -8.02 -6.88
CA LEU A 29 -9.81 -7.55 -5.75
C LEU A 29 -10.82 -6.95 -4.78
N ASN A 30 -10.87 -7.46 -3.55
CA ASN A 30 -11.90 -7.10 -2.58
C ASN A 30 -11.98 -5.58 -2.43
N ARG A 31 -10.83 -4.90 -2.45
CA ARG A 31 -10.72 -3.43 -2.39
C ARG A 31 -9.54 -2.92 -3.21
N ILE A 32 -9.79 -2.07 -4.20
CA ILE A 32 -8.76 -1.37 -4.97
C ILE A 32 -8.83 0.12 -4.67
N SER A 33 -7.73 0.73 -4.21
CA SER A 33 -7.61 2.17 -3.96
C SER A 33 -6.50 2.77 -4.81
N LEU A 34 -6.72 3.99 -5.29
CA LEU A 34 -5.81 4.71 -6.18
C LEU A 34 -5.21 5.94 -5.49
N PHE A 35 -3.93 6.19 -5.76
CA PHE A 35 -3.16 7.29 -5.20
C PHE A 35 -2.29 7.95 -6.25
N HIS A 36 -2.25 9.28 -6.24
CA HIS A 36 -1.30 10.07 -7.03
C HIS A 36 -0.27 10.79 -6.17
N ASP A 37 -0.46 10.75 -4.86
CA ASP A 37 0.42 11.35 -3.87
C ASP A 37 0.92 10.29 -2.89
N LEU A 38 2.21 10.34 -2.59
CA LEU A 38 2.87 9.33 -1.75
C LEU A 38 2.45 9.49 -0.28
N SER A 39 2.20 10.71 0.19
CA SER A 39 1.79 10.94 1.58
C SER A 39 0.36 10.44 1.83
N MET A 40 -0.53 10.56 0.84
CA MET A 40 -1.86 9.95 0.90
C MET A 40 -1.79 8.42 0.92
N LEU A 41 -0.90 7.81 0.13
CA LEU A 41 -0.67 6.37 0.19
C LEU A 41 -0.18 5.95 1.58
N GLN A 42 0.80 6.65 2.15
CA GLN A 42 1.34 6.38 3.48
C GLN A 42 0.27 6.51 4.58
N THR A 43 -0.56 7.56 4.52
CA THR A 43 -1.68 7.74 5.46
C THR A 43 -2.65 6.57 5.38
N MET A 44 -2.96 6.09 4.17
CA MET A 44 -3.83 4.93 4.00
C MET A 44 -3.18 3.63 4.47
N LEU A 45 -1.87 3.47 4.30
CA LEU A 45 -1.14 2.32 4.87
C LEU A 45 -1.21 2.33 6.40
N ASP A 46 -0.98 3.49 7.04
CA ASP A 46 -1.06 3.65 8.49
C ASP A 46 -2.46 3.32 9.04
N CYS A 47 -3.51 3.76 8.34
CA CYS A 47 -4.88 3.47 8.73
C CYS A 47 -5.31 2.02 8.47
N LEU A 48 -4.71 1.36 7.48
CA LEU A 48 -5.15 0.05 7.00
C LEU A 48 -4.43 -1.10 7.70
N LEU A 49 -3.12 -0.96 7.92
CA LEU A 49 -2.27 -2.07 8.33
C LEU A 49 -2.41 -2.37 9.81
N THR A 50 -2.40 -3.66 10.11
CA THR A 50 -2.39 -4.21 11.47
C THR A 50 -1.25 -5.19 11.65
N PRO A 51 -0.77 -5.42 12.89
CA PRO A 51 0.29 -6.40 13.13
C PRO A 51 -0.10 -7.79 12.58
N GLY A 52 0.78 -8.36 11.75
CA GLY A 52 0.57 -9.64 11.09
C GLY A 52 0.19 -9.55 9.61
N ASP A 53 -0.15 -8.36 9.11
CA ASP A 53 -0.40 -8.15 7.69
C ASP A 53 0.85 -8.35 6.84
N VAL A 54 0.65 -8.89 5.63
CA VAL A 54 1.72 -9.09 4.64
C VAL A 54 1.58 -8.03 3.55
N VAL A 55 2.62 -7.19 3.43
CA VAL A 55 2.66 -6.13 2.41
C VAL A 55 3.65 -6.50 1.32
N VAL A 56 3.20 -6.45 0.07
CA VAL A 56 4.05 -6.61 -1.12
C VAL A 56 4.16 -5.26 -1.82
N VAL A 57 5.36 -4.73 -1.90
CA VAL A 57 5.65 -3.49 -2.62
C VAL A 57 6.23 -3.83 -4.00
N LYS A 58 5.63 -3.28 -5.06
CA LYS A 58 6.10 -3.44 -6.43
C LYS A 58 6.06 -2.10 -7.16
N GLY A 59 7.10 -1.82 -7.95
CA GLY A 59 7.18 -0.65 -8.82
C GLY A 59 8.38 -0.73 -9.76
N SER A 60 8.40 0.12 -10.79
CA SER A 60 9.62 0.28 -11.59
C SER A 60 10.66 1.09 -10.81
N ARG A 61 11.93 0.96 -11.19
CA ARG A 61 13.05 1.67 -10.52
C ARG A 61 12.84 3.18 -10.43
N SER A 62 12.26 3.80 -11.47
CA SER A 62 12.00 5.25 -11.51
C SER A 62 10.91 5.72 -10.55
N MET A 63 10.08 4.82 -10.00
CA MET A 63 9.04 5.19 -9.04
C MET A 63 9.57 5.39 -7.62
N HIS A 64 10.78 4.91 -7.35
CA HIS A 64 11.40 4.99 -6.03
C HIS A 64 10.51 4.39 -4.93
N MET A 65 10.00 3.18 -5.15
CA MET A 65 9.08 2.51 -4.22
C MET A 65 9.78 1.96 -2.97
N GLU A 66 11.11 1.93 -2.95
CA GLU A 66 11.91 1.72 -1.74
C GLU A 66 11.51 2.69 -0.62
N ARG A 67 11.07 3.92 -0.95
CA ARG A 67 10.57 4.89 0.02
C ARG A 67 9.36 4.39 0.82
N VAL A 68 8.51 3.54 0.23
CA VAL A 68 7.38 2.91 0.94
C VAL A 68 7.89 1.83 1.88
N VAL A 69 8.88 1.05 1.45
CA VAL A 69 9.50 0.01 2.29
C VAL A 69 10.22 0.65 3.48
N ASP A 70 11.00 1.70 3.25
CA ASP A 70 11.71 2.44 4.30
C ASP A 70 10.72 3.03 5.31
N TRP A 71 9.62 3.62 4.82
CA TRP A 71 8.54 4.12 5.66
C TRP A 71 7.91 3.01 6.51
N LEU A 72 7.59 1.85 5.91
CA LEU A 72 7.03 0.70 6.64
C LEU A 72 8.00 0.18 7.71
N ILE A 73 9.30 0.09 7.41
CA ILE A 73 10.30 -0.36 8.37
C ILE A 73 10.36 0.59 9.56
N GLU A 74 10.38 1.90 9.33
CA GLU A 74 10.43 2.89 10.40
C GLU A 74 9.16 2.88 11.27
N HIS A 75 7.98 2.73 10.64
CA HIS A 75 6.69 2.75 11.34
C HIS A 75 6.27 1.39 11.92
N SER A 76 6.97 0.31 11.57
CA SER A 76 6.76 -1.02 12.17
C SER A 76 7.51 -1.22 13.48
N ARG A 77 8.41 -0.29 13.85
CA ARG A 77 9.16 -0.38 15.10
C ARG A 77 8.20 -0.17 16.27
N PRO A 78 8.12 -1.11 17.22
CA PRO A 78 7.33 -0.88 18.42
C PRO A 78 7.87 0.36 19.13
N GLU A 79 6.97 1.29 19.48
CA GLU A 79 7.28 2.44 20.34
C GLU A 79 8.05 1.90 21.55
N SER A 80 9.36 2.14 21.59
CA SER A 80 10.18 1.75 22.73
C SER A 80 9.73 2.62 23.89
N HIS A 81 8.86 2.07 24.75
CA HIS A 81 8.44 2.57 26.06
C HIS A 81 8.92 4.02 26.31
N ARG A 82 8.19 5.00 25.79
CA ARG A 82 8.33 6.38 26.27
C ARG A 82 8.00 6.32 27.76
N SER A 83 9.05 6.34 28.59
CA SER A 83 8.95 6.38 30.04
C SER A 83 7.96 7.46 30.42
N ALA A 84 6.95 7.06 31.19
CA ALA A 84 6.11 7.98 31.93
C ALA A 84 7.03 8.97 32.67
N ALA A 85 6.80 10.26 32.43
CA ALA A 85 7.26 11.32 33.30
C ALA A 85 6.32 11.43 34.51
#